data_AF-A0A920KRT0-F1
#
_entry.id   AF-A0A920KRT0-F1
#
_cell.length_a   1.000
_cell.length_b   1.000
_cell.length_c   1.000
_cell.angle_alpha   90.00
_cell.angle_beta   90.00
_cell.angle_gamma   90.00
#
_symmetry.space_group_name_H-M   'P 1'
#
loop_
_entity.id
_entity.type
_entity.pdbx_description
1 polymer ?
#
loop_
_entity_poly.entity_id
_entity_poly.type
_entity_poly.pdbx_seq_one_letter_code
_entity_poly.pdbx_strand_id
1 'polypeptide(L)'
;MRQNERSNNPLGADFDYAAEFARLDLEALKADIDDTLTTSQPWWPADYGNYGPFFVRMAWHSAGTYRTSDGRGGADGGQQRFEPLNSWPDNGNLDKARRLLWPIKQKYGNQISWADLMVLAGNVAMENMGFKTFGFAGGRTDDWEPEWVYWGPEAKMLADERYAEGRQLRKGLAAVQMGLIYVNPQGPNGNPDPVLAAHDIRETFGRMAMNDEETLR
;
A
#
# COMPACT_ATOMS: atom_id res chain seq x y z
N MET A 1 -6.61 -10.05 21.72
CA MET A 1 -7.94 -9.46 21.43
C MET A 1 -8.01 -7.96 21.78
N ARG A 2 -6.88 -7.27 22.03
CA ARG A 2 -6.83 -5.85 22.43
C ARG A 2 -6.11 -4.97 21.40
N GLN A 3 -6.31 -5.26 20.11
CA GLN A 3 -5.71 -4.46 19.04
C GLN A 3 -6.53 -3.22 18.77
N ASN A 4 -5.85 -2.11 18.45
CA ASN A 4 -6.44 -0.82 18.16
C ASN A 4 -7.45 -0.39 19.24
N GLU A 5 -7.17 -0.72 20.52
CA GLU A 5 -8.03 -0.30 21.62
C GLU A 5 -8.17 1.22 21.63
N ARG A 6 -9.36 1.71 21.98
CA ARG A 6 -9.66 3.15 21.98
C ARG A 6 -8.69 3.98 22.82
N SER A 7 -8.04 3.39 23.83
CA SER A 7 -7.01 4.05 24.65
C SER A 7 -5.73 4.38 23.88
N ASN A 8 -5.46 3.69 22.78
CA ASN A 8 -4.24 3.86 21.97
C ASN A 8 -4.44 4.91 20.86
N ASN A 9 -5.68 5.40 20.67
CA ASN A 9 -6.01 6.47 19.73
C ASN A 9 -5.91 7.85 20.42
N PRO A 10 -4.98 8.74 20.02
CA PRO A 10 -4.80 10.05 20.61
C PRO A 10 -5.94 11.05 20.29
N LEU A 11 -6.83 10.72 19.35
CA LEU A 11 -7.93 11.59 18.95
C LEU A 11 -9.14 11.50 19.88
N GLY A 12 -9.17 10.51 20.78
CA GLY A 12 -10.26 10.30 21.73
C GLY A 12 -11.46 9.58 21.12
N ALA A 13 -12.38 9.15 21.98
CA ALA A 13 -13.51 8.31 21.59
C ALA A 13 -14.62 9.04 20.81
N ASP A 14 -14.66 10.38 20.93
CA ASP A 14 -15.68 11.22 20.30
C ASP A 14 -15.26 11.75 18.92
N PHE A 15 -14.05 11.41 18.46
CA PHE A 15 -13.56 11.81 17.14
C PHE A 15 -14.27 11.03 16.03
N ASP A 16 -14.86 11.75 15.08
CA ASP A 16 -15.55 11.19 13.92
C ASP A 16 -14.80 11.56 12.64
N TYR A 17 -14.04 10.61 12.10
CA TYR A 17 -13.28 10.82 10.87
C TYR A 17 -14.18 11.09 9.65
N ALA A 18 -15.36 10.48 9.57
CA ALA A 18 -16.25 10.70 8.44
C ALA A 18 -16.75 12.15 8.42
N ALA A 19 -17.08 12.70 9.59
CA ALA A 19 -17.45 14.10 9.73
C ALA A 19 -16.28 15.06 9.43
N GLU A 20 -15.05 14.71 9.84
CA GLU A 20 -13.85 15.50 9.54
C GLU A 20 -13.53 15.52 8.04
N PHE A 21 -13.53 14.34 7.41
CA PHE A 21 -13.28 14.16 5.97
C PHE A 21 -14.35 14.85 5.12
N ALA A 22 -15.62 14.82 5.54
CA ALA A 22 -16.70 15.51 4.80
C ALA A 22 -16.53 17.04 4.73
N ARG A 23 -15.71 17.64 5.61
CA ARG A 23 -15.40 19.08 5.61
C ARG A 23 -14.12 19.42 4.85
N LEU A 24 -13.39 18.42 4.37
CA LEU A 24 -12.14 18.59 3.65
C LEU A 24 -12.40 19.21 2.26
N ASP A 25 -11.64 20.25 1.92
CA ASP A 25 -11.58 20.72 0.53
C ASP A 25 -10.71 19.74 -0.27
N LEU A 26 -11.37 18.79 -0.93
CA LEU A 26 -10.70 17.73 -1.68
C LEU A 26 -9.96 18.28 -2.90
N GLU A 27 -10.46 19.33 -3.55
CA GLU A 27 -9.80 19.92 -4.72
C GLU A 27 -8.52 20.66 -4.31
N ALA A 28 -8.56 21.41 -3.21
CA ALA A 28 -7.35 22.02 -2.65
C ALA A 28 -6.32 20.96 -2.24
N LEU A 29 -6.75 19.86 -1.60
CA LEU A 29 -5.86 18.76 -1.24
C LEU A 29 -5.22 18.11 -2.47
N LYS A 30 -6.00 17.86 -3.53
CA LYS A 30 -5.47 17.31 -4.79
C LYS A 30 -4.46 18.25 -5.44
N ALA A 31 -4.70 19.55 -5.43
CA ALA A 31 -3.76 20.54 -5.95
C ALA A 31 -2.44 20.55 -5.18
N ASP A 32 -2.47 20.49 -3.84
CA ASP A 32 -1.27 20.39 -3.01
C ASP A 32 -0.46 19.10 -3.27
N ILE A 33 -1.16 17.98 -3.50
CA ILE A 33 -0.52 16.72 -3.88
C ILE A 33 0.14 16.88 -5.26
N ASP A 34 -0.55 17.48 -6.24
CA ASP A 34 -0.05 17.73 -7.59
C ASP A 34 1.22 18.60 -7.58
N ASP A 35 1.22 19.68 -6.80
CA ASP A 35 2.40 20.51 -6.57
C ASP A 35 3.55 19.72 -5.97
N THR A 36 3.27 18.83 -5.02
CA THR A 36 4.29 17.95 -4.42
C THR A 36 4.89 17.00 -5.45
N LEU A 37 4.11 16.50 -6.42
CA LEU A 37 4.61 15.60 -7.47
C LEU A 37 5.75 16.25 -8.27
N THR A 38 5.65 17.54 -8.55
CA THR A 38 6.60 18.27 -9.41
C THR A 38 7.64 19.09 -8.62
N THR A 39 7.55 19.10 -7.29
CA THR A 39 8.49 19.82 -6.40
C THR A 39 9.53 18.87 -5.80
N SER A 40 10.57 18.57 -6.60
CA SER A 40 11.68 17.69 -6.22
C SER A 40 12.41 18.17 -4.95
N GLN A 41 12.73 17.22 -4.07
CA GLN A 41 13.42 17.44 -2.81
C GLN A 41 14.88 16.97 -2.88
N PRO A 42 15.86 17.75 -2.38
CA PRO A 42 17.28 17.37 -2.46
C PRO A 42 17.65 16.04 -1.78
N TRP A 43 16.92 15.65 -0.73
CA TRP A 43 17.15 14.42 0.02
C TRP A 43 16.56 13.18 -0.64
N TRP A 44 15.68 13.36 -1.63
CA TRP A 44 15.17 12.28 -2.47
C TRP A 44 14.74 12.85 -3.82
N PRO A 45 15.67 13.12 -4.75
CA PRO A 45 15.35 13.77 -6.02
C PRO A 45 14.28 13.00 -6.80
N ALA A 46 13.33 13.72 -7.38
CA ALA A 46 12.29 13.14 -8.21
C ALA A 46 12.88 12.64 -9.54
N ASP A 47 12.65 11.35 -9.85
CA ASP A 47 12.98 10.78 -11.15
C ASP A 47 12.24 11.56 -12.24
N TYR A 48 12.95 11.98 -13.28
CA TYR A 48 12.40 12.80 -14.38
C TYR A 48 11.71 14.09 -13.93
N GLY A 49 11.99 14.57 -12.71
CA GLY A 49 11.33 15.74 -12.13
C GLY A 49 9.88 15.51 -11.69
N ASN A 50 9.42 14.27 -11.57
CA ASN A 50 8.04 13.97 -11.15
C ASN A 50 7.97 12.71 -10.24
N TYR A 51 7.41 12.85 -9.04
CA TYR A 51 7.21 11.72 -8.10
C TYR A 51 6.02 10.81 -8.44
N GLY A 52 5.28 11.08 -9.52
CA GLY A 52 4.08 10.37 -9.92
C GLY A 52 4.22 8.84 -9.88
N PRO A 53 5.18 8.25 -10.63
CA PRO A 53 5.38 6.80 -10.62
C PRO A 53 5.69 6.25 -9.22
N PHE A 54 6.37 7.03 -8.38
CA PHE A 54 6.71 6.64 -7.02
C PHE A 54 5.50 6.61 -6.08
N PHE A 55 4.57 7.56 -6.23
CA PHE A 55 3.31 7.59 -5.46
C PHE A 55 2.32 6.52 -5.95
N VAL A 56 2.29 6.22 -7.26
CA VAL A 56 1.53 5.06 -7.79
C VAL A 56 2.04 3.76 -7.15
N ARG A 57 3.36 3.54 -7.11
CA ARG A 57 3.94 2.38 -6.43
C ARG A 57 3.59 2.35 -4.94
N MET A 58 3.66 3.49 -4.24
CA MET A 58 3.31 3.55 -2.81
C MET A 58 1.86 3.14 -2.56
N ALA A 59 0.92 3.69 -3.33
CA ALA A 59 -0.50 3.36 -3.23
C ALA A 59 -0.77 1.89 -3.58
N TRP A 60 -0.15 1.38 -4.65
CA TRP A 60 -0.19 -0.03 -5.04
C TRP A 60 0.28 -0.96 -3.92
N HIS A 61 1.46 -0.70 -3.34
CA HIS A 61 1.99 -1.50 -2.23
C HIS A 61 1.17 -1.37 -0.95
N SER A 62 0.48 -0.23 -0.76
CA SER A 62 -0.40 -0.05 0.40
C SER A 62 -1.60 -0.97 0.27
N ALA A 63 -2.25 -1.01 -0.89
CA ALA A 63 -3.41 -1.88 -1.14
C ALA A 63 -3.02 -3.36 -1.34
N GLY A 64 -1.83 -3.62 -1.89
CA GLY A 64 -1.42 -4.95 -2.35
C GLY A 64 -1.05 -5.95 -1.25
N THR A 65 -1.22 -5.63 0.02
CA THR A 65 -1.05 -6.63 1.10
C THR A 65 -2.32 -7.41 1.40
N TYR A 66 -3.44 -7.01 0.79
CA TYR A 66 -4.76 -7.60 0.97
C TYR A 66 -4.77 -9.11 0.63
N ARG A 67 -5.62 -9.88 1.31
CA ARG A 67 -5.92 -11.24 0.88
C ARG A 67 -7.37 -11.63 1.15
N THR A 68 -7.93 -12.36 0.20
CA THR A 68 -9.32 -12.84 0.26
C THR A 68 -9.59 -13.87 1.34
N SER A 69 -8.56 -14.58 1.81
CA SER A 69 -8.72 -15.70 2.74
C SER A 69 -9.25 -15.30 4.11
N ASP A 70 -8.91 -14.11 4.57
CA ASP A 70 -9.31 -13.58 5.88
C ASP A 70 -9.62 -12.08 5.86
N GLY A 71 -9.54 -11.43 4.68
CA GLY A 71 -9.84 -10.01 4.50
C GLY A 71 -8.78 -9.06 5.07
N ARG A 72 -7.65 -9.58 5.58
CA ARG A 72 -6.59 -8.77 6.19
C ARG A 72 -5.64 -8.16 5.17
N GLY A 73 -4.87 -7.19 5.64
CA GLY A 73 -4.03 -6.35 4.78
C GLY A 73 -4.84 -5.34 4.01
N GLY A 74 -4.24 -4.75 2.99
CA GLY A 74 -4.83 -3.65 2.24
C GLY A 74 -4.42 -2.29 2.77
N ALA A 75 -5.01 -1.25 2.19
CA ALA A 75 -4.65 0.14 2.49
C ALA A 75 -5.42 0.73 3.68
N ASP A 76 -6.39 -0.01 4.23
CA ASP A 76 -7.12 0.44 5.43
C ASP A 76 -6.19 0.51 6.65
N GLY A 77 -6.48 1.39 7.59
CA GLY A 77 -5.62 1.64 8.76
C GLY A 77 -4.28 2.32 8.47
N GLY A 78 -3.86 2.42 7.20
CA GLY A 78 -2.56 2.98 6.83
C GLY A 78 -1.37 2.15 7.33
N GLN A 79 -1.56 0.84 7.43
CA GLN A 79 -0.64 -0.12 8.05
C GLN A 79 0.78 -0.14 7.42
N GLN A 80 0.94 0.31 6.16
CA GLN A 80 2.26 0.48 5.52
C GLN A 80 3.22 1.42 6.29
N ARG A 81 2.69 2.24 7.22
CA ARG A 81 3.50 3.09 8.11
C ARG A 81 4.16 2.34 9.27
N PHE A 82 3.64 1.18 9.63
CA PHE A 82 4.07 0.42 10.80
C PHE A 82 4.81 -0.87 10.43
N GLU A 83 5.50 -1.44 11.42
CA GLU A 83 6.11 -2.76 11.30
C GLU A 83 5.02 -3.85 11.14
N PRO A 84 5.27 -4.94 10.40
CA PRO A 84 6.49 -5.20 9.66
C PRO A 84 6.54 -4.52 8.28
N LEU A 85 5.41 -3.98 7.80
CA LEU A 85 5.23 -3.56 6.41
C LEU A 85 6.17 -2.41 6.02
N ASN A 86 6.41 -1.46 6.91
CA ASN A 86 7.29 -0.31 6.66
C ASN A 86 8.76 -0.70 6.40
N SER A 87 9.15 -1.92 6.78
CA SER A 87 10.52 -2.46 6.69
C SER A 87 10.63 -3.66 5.76
N TRP A 88 9.57 -4.03 5.05
CA TRP A 88 9.62 -5.08 4.04
C TRP A 88 10.56 -4.72 2.88
N PRO A 89 11.34 -5.68 2.35
CA PRO A 89 12.22 -5.44 1.20
C PRO A 89 11.49 -4.83 0.00
N ASP A 90 10.28 -5.31 -0.29
CA ASP A 90 9.49 -4.84 -1.44
C ASP A 90 8.95 -3.42 -1.22
N ASN A 91 8.84 -2.97 0.04
CA ASN A 91 8.52 -1.59 0.40
C ASN A 91 9.75 -0.68 0.49
N GLY A 92 10.91 -1.14 0.00
CA GLY A 92 12.14 -0.38 -0.04
C GLY A 92 11.94 1.03 -0.60
N ASN A 93 12.46 2.01 0.13
CA ASN A 93 12.34 3.46 -0.11
C ASN A 93 10.94 4.06 0.03
N LEU A 94 9.86 3.29 0.23
CA LEU A 94 8.51 3.87 0.39
C LEU A 94 8.37 4.70 1.68
N ASP A 95 9.29 4.58 2.63
CA ASP A 95 9.45 5.51 3.75
C ASP A 95 9.65 6.96 3.27
N LYS A 96 10.35 7.16 2.15
CA LYS A 96 10.59 8.47 1.54
C LYS A 96 9.35 8.97 0.82
N ALA A 97 8.62 8.10 0.12
CA ALA A 97 7.34 8.45 -0.51
C ALA A 97 6.35 9.02 0.53
N ARG A 98 6.19 8.30 1.65
CA ARG A 98 5.34 8.76 2.76
C ARG A 98 5.86 10.05 3.38
N ARG A 99 7.18 10.23 3.47
CA ARG A 99 7.79 11.45 4.00
C ARG A 99 7.53 12.67 3.12
N LEU A 100 7.49 12.52 1.79
CA LEU A 100 7.16 13.61 0.87
C LEU A 100 5.74 14.16 1.10
N LEU A 101 4.80 13.31 1.54
CA LEU A 101 3.43 13.69 1.86
C LEU A 101 3.25 14.30 3.27
N TRP A 102 4.31 14.34 4.09
CA TRP A 102 4.22 14.85 5.46
C TRP A 102 3.75 16.31 5.55
N PRO A 103 4.28 17.27 4.75
CA PRO A 103 3.79 18.66 4.80
C PRO A 103 2.28 18.77 4.51
N ILE A 104 1.77 17.96 3.58
CA ILE A 104 0.33 17.88 3.28
C ILE A 104 -0.42 17.33 4.50
N LYS A 105 0.02 16.21 5.07
CA LYS A 105 -0.61 15.65 6.27
C LYS A 105 -0.62 16.66 7.43
N GLN A 106 0.42 17.46 7.59
CA GLN A 106 0.47 18.52 8.60
C GLN A 106 -0.55 19.63 8.32
N LYS A 107 -0.67 20.07 7.06
CA LYS A 107 -1.59 21.13 6.66
C LYS A 107 -3.06 20.75 6.89
N TYR A 108 -3.45 19.54 6.52
CA TYR A 108 -4.84 19.09 6.61
C TYR A 108 -5.18 18.36 7.92
N GLY A 109 -4.18 18.04 8.74
CA GLY A 109 -4.37 17.47 10.06
C GLY A 109 -5.25 16.22 10.03
N ASN A 110 -6.28 16.19 10.87
CA ASN A 110 -7.16 15.02 11.02
C ASN A 110 -8.33 14.99 10.01
N GLN A 111 -8.42 15.98 9.10
CA GLN A 111 -9.40 15.95 8.00
C GLN A 111 -9.03 14.94 6.91
N ILE A 112 -7.79 14.46 6.90
CA ILE A 112 -7.31 13.38 6.02
C ILE A 112 -6.45 12.41 6.83
N SER A 113 -6.79 11.13 6.79
CA SER A 113 -5.97 10.06 7.34
C SER A 113 -4.78 9.78 6.44
N TRP A 114 -3.72 9.16 6.96
CA TRP A 114 -2.65 8.64 6.12
C TRP A 114 -3.14 7.53 5.20
N ALA A 115 -4.06 6.68 5.67
CA ALA A 115 -4.67 5.64 4.87
C ALA A 115 -5.30 6.19 3.58
N ASP A 116 -6.09 7.26 3.67
CA ASP A 116 -6.67 7.90 2.49
C ASP A 116 -5.64 8.72 1.71
N LEU A 117 -4.74 9.45 2.39
CA LEU A 117 -3.74 10.30 1.74
C LEU A 117 -2.80 9.50 0.83
N MET A 118 -2.33 8.32 1.28
CA MET A 118 -1.42 7.50 0.47
C MET A 118 -2.08 6.98 -0.81
N VAL A 119 -3.36 6.60 -0.74
CA VAL A 119 -4.11 6.12 -1.91
C VAL A 119 -4.48 7.28 -2.83
N LEU A 120 -4.95 8.41 -2.26
CA LEU A 120 -5.27 9.62 -3.03
C LEU A 120 -4.05 10.14 -3.79
N ALA A 121 -2.86 10.09 -3.18
CA ALA A 121 -1.61 10.47 -3.83
C ALA A 121 -1.33 9.63 -5.08
N GLY A 122 -1.64 8.32 -5.05
CA GLY A 122 -1.57 7.47 -6.24
C GLY A 122 -2.58 7.86 -7.33
N ASN A 123 -3.82 8.19 -6.94
CA ASN A 123 -4.83 8.68 -7.88
C ASN A 123 -4.42 10.00 -8.55
N VAL A 124 -4.00 10.99 -7.76
CA VAL A 124 -3.54 12.29 -8.29
C VAL A 124 -2.31 12.11 -9.18
N ALA A 125 -1.39 11.22 -8.82
CA ALA A 125 -0.25 10.90 -9.67
C ALA A 125 -0.66 10.34 -11.05
N MET A 126 -1.63 9.44 -11.11
CA MET A 126 -2.15 8.94 -12.38
C MET A 126 -2.81 10.06 -13.20
N GLU A 127 -3.62 10.91 -12.57
CA GLU A 127 -4.29 12.04 -13.22
C GLU A 127 -3.30 13.07 -13.76
N ASN A 128 -2.29 13.44 -12.96
CA ASN A 128 -1.20 14.34 -13.35
C ASN A 128 -0.46 13.84 -14.60
N MET A 129 -0.26 12.53 -14.70
CA MET A 129 0.41 11.88 -15.84
C MET A 129 -0.55 11.58 -17.02
N GLY A 130 -1.78 12.10 -16.99
CA GLY A 130 -2.73 12.05 -18.11
C GLY A 130 -3.69 10.85 -18.11
N PHE A 131 -3.71 10.03 -17.05
CA PHE A 131 -4.67 8.95 -16.90
C PHE A 131 -5.88 9.37 -16.05
N LYS A 132 -7.08 9.32 -16.63
CA LYS A 132 -8.31 9.62 -15.90
C LYS A 132 -8.70 8.45 -15.01
N THR A 133 -8.65 8.64 -13.68
CA THR A 133 -9.11 7.61 -12.74
C THR A 133 -10.63 7.45 -12.78
N PHE A 134 -11.10 6.26 -12.39
CA PHE A 134 -12.53 5.97 -12.33
C PHE A 134 -13.23 6.78 -11.22
N GLY A 135 -12.54 6.98 -10.10
CA GLY A 135 -13.02 7.75 -8.95
C GLY A 135 -12.14 7.53 -7.73
N PHE A 136 -12.47 8.24 -6.66
CA PHE A 136 -11.84 8.10 -5.36
C PHE A 136 -12.90 8.20 -4.25
N ALA A 137 -12.73 7.41 -3.20
CA ALA A 137 -13.50 7.49 -1.98
C ALA A 137 -12.54 7.54 -0.78
N GLY A 138 -12.74 8.52 0.09
CA GLY A 138 -12.15 8.54 1.42
C GLY A 138 -13.04 7.82 2.44
N GLY A 139 -12.60 7.83 3.69
CA GLY A 139 -13.28 7.18 4.81
C GLY A 139 -12.43 6.12 5.51
N ARG A 140 -11.20 5.84 5.06
CA ARG A 140 -10.28 4.95 5.78
C ARG A 140 -9.76 5.65 7.02
N THR A 141 -10.01 5.09 8.20
CA THR A 141 -9.45 5.64 9.44
C THR A 141 -7.99 5.23 9.60
N ASP A 142 -7.18 6.07 10.24
CA ASP A 142 -5.83 5.67 10.62
C ASP A 142 -5.86 4.76 11.84
N ASP A 143 -5.07 3.69 11.77
CA ASP A 143 -4.65 2.94 12.94
C ASP A 143 -3.45 3.62 13.62
N TRP A 144 -3.30 3.30 14.90
CA TRP A 144 -2.28 3.87 15.79
C TRP A 144 -1.24 2.86 16.24
N GLU A 145 -1.44 1.59 15.88
CA GLU A 145 -0.51 0.49 16.11
C GLU A 145 -0.57 -0.50 14.95
N PRO A 146 0.47 -1.34 14.78
CA PRO A 146 0.44 -2.38 13.77
C PRO A 146 -0.60 -3.47 14.08
N GLU A 147 -1.34 -3.89 13.05
CA GLU A 147 -2.21 -5.05 13.12
C GLU A 147 -1.36 -6.33 13.22
N TRP A 148 -1.75 -7.26 14.09
CA TRP A 148 -1.10 -8.58 14.08
C TRP A 148 -1.69 -9.44 12.99
N VAL A 149 -0.91 -9.59 11.93
CA VAL A 149 -1.22 -10.44 10.78
C VAL A 149 -0.14 -11.49 10.63
N TYR A 150 -0.55 -12.73 10.39
CA TYR A 150 0.38 -13.81 10.05
C TYR A 150 0.79 -13.69 8.58
N TRP A 151 2.03 -13.26 8.32
CA TRP A 151 2.56 -13.03 6.97
C TRP A 151 3.27 -14.24 6.33
N GLY A 152 3.46 -15.31 7.11
CA GLY A 152 4.12 -16.53 6.64
C GLY A 152 4.98 -17.21 7.72
N PRO A 153 5.44 -18.43 7.45
CA PRO A 153 6.24 -19.21 8.39
C PRO A 153 7.71 -18.76 8.48
N GLU A 154 8.19 -17.99 7.52
CA GLU A 154 9.62 -17.74 7.36
C GLU A 154 10.17 -16.78 8.41
N ALA A 155 11.33 -17.14 8.99
CA ALA A 155 12.07 -16.27 9.89
C ALA A 155 12.98 -15.26 9.16
N LYS A 156 13.11 -15.36 7.83
CA LYS A 156 13.98 -14.50 7.01
C LYS A 156 13.19 -13.86 5.87
N MET A 157 13.43 -12.57 5.65
CA MET A 157 12.90 -11.87 4.48
C MET A 157 13.42 -12.52 3.19
N LEU A 158 12.58 -12.55 2.17
CA LEU A 158 12.80 -13.19 0.86
C LEU A 158 12.99 -14.71 0.90
N ALA A 159 12.84 -15.36 2.05
CA ALA A 159 12.76 -16.82 2.10
C ALA A 159 11.39 -17.31 1.61
N ASP A 160 11.38 -18.58 1.20
CA ASP A 160 10.21 -19.34 0.80
C ASP A 160 10.20 -20.67 1.56
N GLU A 161 9.31 -20.79 2.54
CA GLU A 161 8.96 -22.06 3.20
C GLU A 161 7.45 -22.29 3.10
N ARG A 162 6.82 -21.75 2.05
CA ARG A 162 5.37 -21.57 1.95
C ARG A 162 4.72 -22.32 0.81
N TYR A 163 5.44 -23.17 0.10
CA TYR A 163 4.86 -24.09 -0.87
C TYR A 163 4.78 -25.52 -0.32
N ALA A 164 3.68 -26.19 -0.65
CA ALA A 164 3.55 -27.64 -0.55
C ALA A 164 3.99 -28.32 -1.86
N GLU A 165 3.87 -29.65 -1.92
CA GLU A 165 4.14 -30.43 -3.12
C GLU A 165 3.35 -29.89 -4.34
N GLY A 166 3.98 -29.90 -5.51
CA GLY A 166 3.37 -29.37 -6.74
C GLY A 166 3.27 -27.84 -6.79
N ARG A 167 4.09 -27.11 -6.02
CA ARG A 167 4.12 -25.63 -5.99
C ARG A 167 2.76 -25.01 -5.62
N GLN A 168 2.06 -25.65 -4.67
CA GLN A 168 0.83 -25.12 -4.11
C GLN A 168 1.13 -24.15 -2.96
N LEU A 169 0.84 -22.86 -3.14
CA LEU A 169 1.07 -21.84 -2.12
C LEU A 169 0.18 -22.15 -0.89
N ARG A 170 0.76 -22.16 0.31
CA ARG A 170 0.06 -22.44 1.57
C ARG A 170 -1.22 -21.60 1.68
N LYS A 171 -2.30 -22.24 2.12
CA LYS A 171 -3.60 -21.60 2.27
C LYS A 171 -3.49 -20.40 3.21
N GLY A 172 -4.12 -19.30 2.85
CA GLY A 172 -4.14 -18.07 3.65
C GLY A 172 -2.99 -17.11 3.38
N LEU A 173 -2.03 -17.45 2.50
CA LEU A 173 -1.00 -16.53 2.03
C LEU A 173 -1.29 -16.12 0.58
N ALA A 174 -0.86 -14.93 0.18
CA ALA A 174 -1.09 -14.38 -1.16
C ALA A 174 0.19 -13.82 -1.82
N ALA A 175 1.36 -14.09 -1.24
CA ALA A 175 2.66 -13.70 -1.78
C ALA A 175 3.61 -14.92 -1.81
N VAL A 176 4.53 -14.94 -2.77
CA VAL A 176 5.42 -16.10 -3.01
C VAL A 176 6.62 -16.19 -2.07
N GLN A 177 7.02 -15.08 -1.44
CA GLN A 177 8.14 -15.01 -0.50
C GLN A 177 7.83 -14.02 0.63
N MET A 178 8.50 -14.19 1.77
CA MET A 178 8.33 -13.28 2.91
C MET A 178 8.82 -11.88 2.56
N GLY A 179 7.99 -10.86 2.82
CA GLY A 179 8.36 -9.48 2.58
C GLY A 179 8.18 -8.99 1.13
N LEU A 180 7.57 -9.80 0.25
CA LEU A 180 7.09 -9.38 -1.06
C LEU A 180 5.58 -9.10 -1.03
N ILE A 181 5.12 -8.18 -1.89
CA ILE A 181 3.69 -7.89 -2.05
C ILE A 181 2.99 -9.05 -2.77
N TYR A 182 3.52 -9.48 -3.93
CA TYR A 182 2.94 -10.59 -4.72
C TYR A 182 3.99 -11.63 -5.08
N VAL A 183 4.81 -11.33 -6.10
CA VAL A 183 5.73 -12.26 -6.75
C VAL A 183 7.16 -11.73 -6.73
N ASN A 184 8.13 -12.61 -7.01
CA ASN A 184 9.51 -12.20 -7.20
C ASN A 184 9.67 -11.55 -8.59
N PRO A 185 10.16 -10.31 -8.70
CA PRO A 185 10.33 -9.63 -9.98
C PRO A 185 11.39 -10.29 -10.89
N GLN A 186 12.26 -11.15 -10.34
CA GLN A 186 13.25 -11.93 -11.09
C GLN A 186 12.72 -13.34 -11.47
N GLY A 187 11.44 -13.60 -11.23
CA GLY A 187 10.80 -14.89 -11.43
C GLY A 187 10.96 -15.85 -10.24
N PRO A 188 10.26 -16.99 -10.27
CA PRO A 188 10.23 -18.01 -9.22
C PRO A 188 11.61 -18.35 -8.63
N ASN A 189 11.84 -18.01 -7.36
CA ASN A 189 13.12 -18.24 -6.67
C ASN A 189 14.34 -17.62 -7.38
N GLY A 190 14.13 -16.50 -8.10
CA GLY A 190 15.16 -15.84 -8.89
C GLY A 190 15.45 -16.51 -10.25
N ASN A 191 14.67 -17.52 -10.65
CA ASN A 191 14.73 -18.09 -12.00
C ASN A 191 13.89 -17.22 -12.96
N PRO A 192 14.52 -16.55 -13.95
CA PRO A 192 13.84 -15.61 -14.86
C PRO A 192 13.05 -16.34 -15.97
N ASP A 193 12.25 -17.34 -15.59
CA ASP A 193 11.32 -18.04 -16.49
C ASP A 193 9.96 -17.32 -16.48
N PRO A 194 9.57 -16.66 -17.59
CA PRO A 194 8.33 -15.90 -17.65
C PRO A 194 7.07 -16.78 -17.60
N VAL A 195 7.14 -18.03 -18.04
CA VAL A 195 5.99 -18.96 -17.99
C VAL A 195 5.73 -19.39 -16.55
N LEU A 196 6.80 -19.71 -15.81
CA LEU A 196 6.68 -20.01 -14.40
C LEU A 196 6.27 -18.77 -13.59
N ALA A 197 6.79 -17.59 -13.92
CA ALA A 197 6.37 -16.34 -13.27
C ALA A 197 4.89 -16.04 -13.51
N ALA A 198 4.36 -16.28 -14.71
CA ALA A 198 2.95 -16.07 -15.03
C ALA A 198 2.01 -16.94 -14.18
N HIS A 199 2.42 -18.16 -13.81
CA HIS A 199 1.67 -19.01 -12.88
C HIS A 199 1.57 -18.36 -11.50
N ASP A 200 2.70 -17.93 -10.94
CA ASP A 200 2.76 -17.28 -9.63
C ASP A 200 1.99 -15.95 -9.63
N ILE A 201 2.06 -15.16 -10.72
CA ILE A 201 1.29 -13.92 -10.89
C ILE A 201 -0.21 -14.21 -10.81
N ARG A 202 -0.71 -15.14 -11.64
CA ARG A 202 -2.13 -15.50 -11.64
C ARG A 202 -2.61 -15.97 -10.27
N GLU A 203 -1.85 -16.86 -9.62
CA GLU A 203 -2.24 -17.41 -8.31
C GLU A 203 -2.29 -16.33 -7.23
N THR A 204 -1.25 -15.49 -7.13
CA THR A 204 -1.17 -14.44 -6.10
C THR A 204 -2.23 -13.36 -6.30
N PHE A 205 -2.39 -12.85 -7.51
CA PHE A 205 -3.43 -11.86 -7.84
C PHE A 205 -4.85 -12.43 -7.65
N GLY A 206 -5.09 -13.69 -8.03
CA GLY A 206 -6.36 -14.38 -7.75
C GLY A 206 -6.69 -14.44 -6.25
N ARG A 207 -5.68 -14.65 -5.40
CA ARG A 207 -5.83 -14.59 -3.93
C ARG A 207 -6.04 -13.18 -3.38
N MET A 208 -5.78 -12.15 -4.19
CA MET A 208 -6.05 -10.75 -3.89
C MET A 208 -7.26 -10.19 -4.66
N ALA A 209 -8.17 -11.08 -5.07
CA ALA A 209 -9.44 -10.75 -5.73
C ALA A 209 -9.32 -10.15 -7.14
N MET A 210 -8.18 -10.34 -7.83
CA MET A 210 -7.98 -9.91 -9.20
C MET A 210 -8.02 -11.11 -10.15
N ASN A 211 -8.85 -11.03 -11.20
CA ASN A 211 -8.87 -12.02 -12.26
C ASN A 211 -7.80 -11.74 -13.35
N ASP A 212 -7.72 -12.58 -14.38
CA ASP A 212 -6.72 -12.45 -15.45
C ASP A 212 -6.80 -11.11 -16.21
N GLU A 213 -8.00 -10.55 -16.42
CA GLU A 213 -8.17 -9.27 -17.11
C GLU A 213 -7.72 -8.10 -16.24
N GLU A 214 -8.11 -8.09 -14.96
CA GLU A 214 -7.73 -7.06 -13.98
C GLU A 214 -6.22 -7.06 -13.68
N THR A 215 -5.57 -8.21 -13.82
CA THR A 215 -4.13 -8.35 -13.57
C THR A 215 -3.27 -7.80 -14.72
N LEU A 216 -3.82 -7.74 -15.95
CA LEU A 216 -3.04 -7.44 -17.16
C LEU A 216 -3.32 -6.07 -17.78
N ARG A 217 -4.42 -5.41 -17.41
CA ARG A 217 -4.89 -4.17 -18.06
C ARG A 217 -4.61 -2.90 -17.26
#